data_AF-A0A7W0L7Q2-F1
#
_entry.id   AF-A0A7W0L7Q2-F1
#
_cell.length_a   1.000
_cell.length_b   1.000
_cell.length_c   1.000
_cell.angle_alpha   90.00
_cell.angle_beta   90.00
_cell.angle_gamma   90.00
#
_symmetry.space_group_name_H-M   'P 1'
#
loop_
_entity.id
_entity.type
_entity.pdbx_description
1 polymer ?
#
loop_
_entity_poly.entity_id
_entity_poly.type
_entity_poly.pdbx_seq_one_letter_code
_entity_poly.pdbx_strand_id
1 'polypeptide(L)' 'YGLAEDIPTIVVPNLLVVSDAMSEDLAYEITKAIFENLDTLASVHPEAENISLDTATETDPVEVHPGAQRYFDEQG' A
#
# COMPACT_ATOMS: atom_id res chain seq x y z
N TYR A 1 -18.94 -4.48 -22.28
CA TYR A 1 -19.67 -3.23 -21.95
C TYR A 1 -19.01 -2.12 -22.74
N GLY A 2 -19.77 -1.40 -23.58
CA GLY A 2 -19.27 -0.37 -24.49
C GLY A 2 -19.70 1.01 -24.03
N LEU A 3 -19.01 1.55 -23.04
CA LEU A 3 -19.22 2.92 -22.57
C LEU A 3 -18.32 3.85 -23.39
N ALA A 4 -18.89 4.95 -23.87
CA ALA A 4 -18.21 5.89 -24.76
C ALA A 4 -17.34 6.92 -24.01
N GLU A 5 -17.52 7.03 -22.70
CA GLU A 5 -16.84 7.98 -21.82
C GLU A 5 -16.71 7.39 -20.41
N ASP A 6 -15.73 7.89 -19.66
CA ASP A 6 -15.49 7.50 -18.28
C ASP A 6 -16.68 7.88 -17.39
N ILE A 7 -17.08 6.96 -16.50
CA ILE A 7 -18.19 7.20 -15.57
C ILE A 7 -17.61 7.61 -14.22
N PRO A 8 -17.85 8.84 -13.74
CA PRO A 8 -17.42 9.27 -12.43
C PRO A 8 -18.01 8.37 -11.36
N THR A 9 -17.15 7.81 -10.50
CA THR A 9 -17.54 6.92 -9.42
C THR A 9 -16.79 7.27 -8.15
N ILE A 10 -17.25 6.70 -7.04
CA ILE A 10 -16.61 6.81 -5.74
C ILE A 10 -15.58 5.68 -5.63
N VAL A 11 -14.38 6.01 -5.17
CA VAL A 11 -13.33 5.05 -4.84
C VAL A 11 -13.10 5.06 -3.33
N VAL A 12 -12.84 3.89 -2.76
CA VAL A 12 -12.36 3.73 -1.39
C VAL A 12 -11.02 3.00 -1.48
N PRO A 13 -9.94 3.56 -0.91
CA PRO A 13 -8.64 2.90 -0.90
C PRO A 13 -8.70 1.54 -0.20
N ASN A 14 -7.93 0.57 -0.70
CA ASN A 14 -7.74 -0.71 -0.03
C ASN A 14 -6.48 -0.61 0.84
N LEU A 15 -6.59 -0.97 2.12
CA LEU A 15 -5.52 -0.86 3.10
C LEU A 15 -5.09 -2.25 3.59
N LEU A 16 -3.78 -2.47 3.66
CA LEU A 16 -3.21 -3.58 4.42
C LEU A 16 -3.00 -3.11 5.87
N VAL A 17 -3.76 -3.69 6.80
CA VAL A 17 -3.74 -3.29 8.22
C VAL A 17 -3.08 -4.35 9.09
N VAL A 18 -2.42 -3.89 10.14
CA VAL A 18 -1.80 -4.71 11.18
C VAL A 18 -2.27 -4.27 12.56
N SER A 19 -2.06 -5.11 13.58
CA SER A 19 -2.30 -4.71 14.97
C SER A 19 -1.24 -3.70 15.42
N ASP A 20 -1.64 -2.75 16.27
CA ASP A 20 -0.75 -1.83 17.00
C ASP A 20 0.26 -2.54 17.91
N ALA A 21 -0.01 -3.80 18.28
CA ALA A 21 0.91 -4.62 19.06
C ALA A 21 2.03 -5.28 18.23
N MET A 22 2.01 -5.12 16.90
CA MET A 22 3.08 -5.60 16.03
C MET A 22 4.39 -4.86 16.32
N SER A 23 5.52 -5.56 16.34
CA SER A 23 6.79 -4.89 16.54
C SER A 23 7.14 -4.00 15.33
N GLU A 24 7.79 -2.87 15.59
CA GLU A 24 8.24 -1.94 14.55
C GLU A 24 9.14 -2.63 13.52
N ASP A 25 10.07 -3.47 13.97
CA ASP A 25 10.97 -4.19 13.07
C ASP A 25 10.22 -5.18 12.16
N LEU A 26 9.19 -5.86 12.68
CA LEU A 26 8.42 -6.78 11.85
C LEU A 26 7.59 -6.02 10.81
N ALA A 27 6.94 -4.92 11.22
CA ALA A 27 6.19 -4.08 10.30
C ALA A 27 7.09 -3.47 9.21
N TYR A 28 8.30 -3.05 9.57
CA TYR A 28 9.30 -2.57 8.62
C TYR A 28 9.70 -3.65 7.61
N GLU A 29 10.10 -4.83 8.08
CA GLU A 29 10.52 -5.93 7.20
C GLU A 29 9.39 -6.41 6.27
N ILE A 30 8.14 -6.45 6.76
CA ILE A 30 6.98 -6.77 5.93
C ILE A 30 6.77 -5.69 4.86
N THR A 31 6.80 -4.42 5.24
CA THR A 31 6.62 -3.30 4.30
C THR A 31 7.69 -3.35 3.23
N LYS A 32 8.96 -3.49 3.63
CA LYS A 32 10.08 -3.65 2.72
C LYS A 32 9.90 -4.82 1.76
N ALA A 33 9.56 -5.99 2.28
CA ALA A 33 9.35 -7.18 1.47
C ALA A 33 8.24 -6.99 0.42
N ILE A 34 7.17 -6.26 0.75
CA ILE A 34 6.10 -5.96 -0.20
C ILE A 34 6.60 -5.05 -1.33
N PHE A 35 7.20 -3.91 -0.98
CA PHE A 35 7.62 -2.90 -1.96
C PHE A 35 8.79 -3.38 -2.85
N GLU A 36 9.70 -4.18 -2.31
CA GLU A 36 10.81 -4.76 -3.10
C GLU A 36 10.38 -5.90 -4.02
N ASN A 37 9.15 -6.42 -3.87
CA ASN A 37 8.65 -7.56 -4.65
C ASN A 37 7.33 -7.26 -5.38
N LEU A 38 7.02 -5.99 -5.65
CA LEU A 38 5.78 -5.60 -6.34
C LEU A 38 5.60 -6.30 -7.69
N ASP A 39 6.66 -6.47 -8.49
CA ASP A 39 6.59 -7.21 -9.75
C ASP A 39 6.11 -8.65 -9.56
N THR A 40 6.54 -9.29 -8.47
CA THR A 40 6.10 -10.65 -8.13
C THR A 40 4.64 -10.64 -7.70
N LEU A 41 4.21 -9.64 -6.92
CA LEU A 41 2.81 -9.50 -6.52
C LEU A 41 1.90 -9.18 -7.72
N ALA A 42 2.35 -8.36 -8.66
CA ALA A 42 1.66 -8.04 -9.91
C ALA A 42 1.44 -9.28 -10.79
N SER A 43 2.41 -10.21 -10.79
CA SER A 43 2.26 -11.49 -11.50
C SER A 43 1.14 -12.37 -10.94
N VAL A 44 0.79 -12.19 -9.66
CA VAL A 44 -0.29 -12.92 -8.99
C VAL A 44 -1.62 -12.16 -9.11
N HIS A 45 -1.60 -10.83 -8.93
CA HIS A 45 -2.77 -9.98 -9.00
C HIS A 45 -2.44 -8.59 -9.60
N PRO A 46 -3.06 -8.18 -10.73
CA PRO A 46 -2.74 -6.92 -11.42
C PRO A 46 -2.86 -5.67 -10.55
N GLU A 47 -3.75 -5.66 -9.55
CA GLU A 47 -3.90 -4.51 -8.64
C GLU A 47 -2.61 -4.11 -7.91
N ALA A 48 -1.67 -5.04 -7.73
CA ALA A 48 -0.38 -4.71 -7.13
C ALA A 48 0.44 -3.71 -7.97
N GLU A 49 0.16 -3.57 -9.27
CA GLU A 49 0.74 -2.55 -10.14
C GLU A 49 0.34 -1.12 -9.73
N ASN A 50 -0.77 -0.97 -9.00
CA ASN A 50 -1.25 0.32 -8.51
C ASN A 50 -0.68 0.70 -7.13
N ILE A 51 0.13 -0.16 -6.51
CA ILE A 51 0.79 0.15 -5.23
C ILE A 51 1.98 1.06 -5.51
N SER A 52 2.02 2.24 -4.90
CA SER A 52 3.11 3.20 -5.05
C SER A 52 3.54 3.80 -3.72
N LEU A 53 4.81 4.21 -3.62
CA LEU A 53 5.31 4.94 -2.45
C LEU A 53 4.64 6.30 -2.29
N ASP A 54 4.26 6.95 -3.41
CA ASP A 54 3.60 8.26 -3.41
C ASP A 54 2.28 8.27 -2.66
N THR A 55 1.54 7.16 -2.70
CA THR A 55 0.20 7.02 -2.11
C THR A 55 0.21 6.17 -0.83
N ALA A 56 1.35 5.57 -0.48
CA ALA A 56 1.45 4.59 0.60
C ALA A 56 1.14 5.15 2.00
N THR A 57 1.29 6.46 2.20
CA THR A 57 1.00 7.16 3.46
C THR A 57 -0.38 7.80 3.50
N GLU A 58 -1.15 7.73 2.40
CA GLU A 58 -2.51 8.29 2.30
C GLU A 58 -3.55 7.33 2.92
N THR A 59 -3.39 7.03 4.21
CA THR A 59 -4.17 5.98 4.91
C THR A 59 -5.27 6.51 5.82
N ASP A 60 -5.55 7.82 5.80
CA ASP A 60 -6.57 8.45 6.64
C ASP A 60 -7.93 7.72 6.56
N PRO A 61 -8.59 7.44 7.71
CA PRO A 61 -8.28 7.92 9.06
C PRO A 61 -7.39 6.98 9.89
N VAL A 62 -6.76 5.98 9.27
CA VAL A 62 -5.92 4.98 9.97
C VAL A 62 -4.49 5.47 9.99
N GLU A 63 -3.89 5.53 11.18
CA GLU A 63 -2.49 5.94 11.35
C GLU A 63 -1.53 4.88 10.77
N VAL A 64 -0.48 5.34 10.09
CA VAL A 64 0.57 4.46 9.57
C VAL A 64 1.37 3.87 10.73
N HIS A 65 1.61 2.56 10.71
CA HIS A 65 2.42 1.89 11.72
C HIS A 65 3.86 2.44 11.72
N PRO A 66 4.50 2.70 12.88
CA PRO A 66 5.83 3.34 12.93
C PRO A 66 6.91 2.62 12.13
N GLY A 67 6.89 1.28 12.13
CA GLY A 67 7.80 0.46 11.32
C GLY A 67 7.61 0.64 9.79
N ALA A 68 6.37 0.80 9.32
CA ALA A 68 6.09 1.08 7.92
C ALA A 68 6.46 2.53 7.57
N GLN A 69 6.16 3.49 8.45
CA GLN A 69 6.55 4.88 8.30
C GLN A 69 8.08 5.02 8.15
N ARG A 70 8.86 4.31 8.98
CA ARG A 70 10.32 4.26 8.87
C ARG A 70 10.78 3.84 7.47
N TYR A 71 10.14 2.82 6.88
CA TYR A 71 10.47 2.38 5.53
C TYR A 71 10.11 3.45 4.48
N PHE A 72 8.93 4.07 4.58
CA PHE A 72 8.52 5.12 3.66
C PHE A 72 9.42 6.36 3.72
N ASP A 73 9.82 6.77 4.92
CA ASP A 73 10.74 7.89 5.13
C ASP A 73 12.15 7.62 4.55
N GLU A 74 12.62 6.37 4.58
CA GLU A 74 13.91 5.97 4.01
C GLU A 74 13.92 5.93 2.47
N GLN A 75 12.75 5.71 1.86
CA GLN A 75 12.58 5.62 0.40
C GLN A 75 12.10 6.93 -0.24
N GLY A 76 11.77 7.93 0.59
CA GLY A 76 11.30 9.27 0.19
C GLY A 76 12.41 10.26 -0.15
#